data_AF-A0A2E6CH53-F1
#
_entry.id   AF-A0A2E6CH53-F1
#
_cell.length_a   1.000
_cell.length_b   1.000
_cell.length_c   1.000
_cell.angle_alpha   90.00
_cell.angle_beta   90.00
_cell.angle_gamma   90.00
#
_symmetry.space_group_name_H-M   'P 1'
#
loop_
_entity.id
_entity.type
_entity.pdbx_description
1 polymer ?
#
loop_
_entity_poly.entity_id
_entity_poly.type
_entity_poly.pdbx_seq_one_letter_code
_entity_poly.pdbx_strand_id
1 'polypeptide(L)'
;SLPRWQPLKSYRVVRRLLDEQPDLIDVIVGLDFCHFEEGHPPESTRPFFQRLHRDNANQPAQRLDVAYHVGEVYFDKSLESAVRWCHEAAELGAARLGHCTALGLDPAVAIARRDQAHERESILERLAQIRYDLCHAEALRAHGVVIDCDALQTEQADLSARDDAIRYRRPYDEMRVEEIRLRQTFVLDCLAQLGTVVETCPTSNLRIGAVPSEAAHPVHNFLISDVPLTVGADDPGLFDCRLDQEVDWVLRHGGLDSKSLEQRLGDPYRFRCGKRRSV
;
A
#
# COMPACT_ATOMS: atom_id res chain seq x y z
N SER A 1 14.33 8.07 -1.48
CA SER A 1 13.11 8.26 -0.69
C SER A 1 12.83 9.74 -0.47
N LEU A 2 11.57 10.16 -0.60
CA LEU A 2 11.08 11.49 -0.28
C LEU A 2 10.46 11.48 1.13
N PRO A 3 10.70 12.52 1.94
CA PRO A 3 10.07 12.63 3.25
C PRO A 3 8.56 12.85 3.12
N ARG A 4 7.77 12.06 3.85
CA ARG A 4 6.29 12.12 3.84
C ARG A 4 5.71 13.46 4.32
N TRP A 5 6.43 14.19 5.18
CA TRP A 5 5.96 15.49 5.70
C TRP A 5 6.15 16.65 4.73
N GLN A 6 7.08 16.56 3.76
CA GLN A 6 7.36 17.63 2.79
C GLN A 6 7.70 17.08 1.38
N PRO A 7 6.84 16.20 0.81
CA PRO A 7 7.18 15.43 -0.38
C PRO A 7 7.41 16.32 -1.60
N LEU A 8 6.54 17.31 -1.81
CA LEU A 8 6.61 18.24 -2.94
C LEU A 8 7.86 19.13 -2.89
N LYS A 9 8.30 19.54 -1.69
CA LYS A 9 9.50 20.36 -1.53
C LYS A 9 10.74 19.58 -1.95
N SER A 10 10.88 18.34 -1.45
CA SER A 10 12.02 17.48 -1.79
C SER A 10 12.00 17.05 -3.25
N TYR A 11 10.81 16.78 -3.82
CA TYR A 11 10.68 16.49 -5.24
C TYR A 11 11.18 17.62 -6.14
N ARG A 12 10.94 18.90 -5.79
CA ARG A 12 11.50 20.05 -6.54
C ARG A 12 13.03 20.06 -6.56
N VAL A 13 13.68 19.55 -5.51
CA VAL A 13 15.14 19.39 -5.47
C VAL A 13 15.57 18.31 -6.45
N VAL A 14 14.89 17.16 -6.48
CA VAL A 14 15.16 16.10 -7.47
C VAL A 14 14.99 16.62 -8.90
N ARG A 15 13.94 17.41 -9.17
CA ARG A 15 13.73 18.01 -10.49
C ARG A 15 14.86 18.94 -10.89
N ARG A 16 15.29 19.83 -9.99
CA ARG A 16 16.45 20.70 -10.24
C ARG A 16 17.72 19.87 -10.51
N LEU A 17 17.94 18.80 -9.75
CA LEU A 17 19.08 17.92 -9.93
C LEU A 17 19.10 17.27 -11.32
N LEU A 18 17.95 16.79 -11.82
CA LEU A 18 17.83 16.22 -13.17
C LEU A 18 18.03 17.27 -14.26
N ASP A 19 17.59 18.51 -14.04
CA ASP A 19 17.80 19.62 -14.98
C ASP A 19 19.28 20.06 -15.03
N GLU A 20 19.97 20.06 -13.88
CA GLU A 20 21.37 20.48 -13.76
C GLU A 20 22.37 19.38 -14.14
N GLN A 21 21.98 18.10 -14.03
CA GLN A 21 22.82 16.93 -14.31
C GLN A 21 22.08 15.91 -15.19
N PRO A 22 22.07 16.10 -16.52
CA PRO A 22 21.34 15.23 -17.44
C PRO A 22 21.75 13.75 -17.38
N ASP A 23 23.00 13.45 -17.03
CA ASP A 23 23.49 12.06 -16.89
C ASP A 23 22.75 11.30 -15.78
N LEU A 24 22.15 12.01 -14.81
CA LEU A 24 21.34 11.38 -13.75
C LEU A 24 19.94 10.98 -14.23
N ILE A 25 19.49 11.47 -15.39
CA ILE A 25 18.19 11.09 -15.95
C ILE A 25 18.16 9.58 -16.08
N ASP A 26 19.12 8.96 -16.75
CA ASP A 26 19.15 7.51 -16.99
C ASP A 26 19.30 6.65 -15.73
N VAL A 27 19.78 7.24 -14.64
CA VAL A 27 20.05 6.54 -13.37
C VAL A 27 18.85 6.64 -12.40
N ILE A 28 18.28 7.84 -12.23
CA ILE A 28 17.18 8.08 -11.30
C ILE A 28 15.86 7.85 -12.04
N VAL A 29 15.32 6.63 -11.94
CA VAL A 29 14.10 6.22 -12.67
C VAL A 29 12.81 6.37 -11.87
N GLY A 30 12.90 6.64 -10.58
CA GLY A 30 11.74 6.73 -9.72
C GLY A 30 12.02 7.31 -8.35
N LEU A 31 10.95 7.39 -7.57
CA LEU A 31 10.89 7.95 -6.24
C LEU A 31 10.22 6.95 -5.30
N ASP A 32 10.42 7.12 -4.01
CA ASP A 32 9.81 6.28 -2.99
C ASP A 32 9.45 7.09 -1.74
N PHE A 33 8.53 6.56 -0.93
CA PHE A 33 8.13 7.06 0.39
C PHE A 33 8.39 5.98 1.44
N CYS A 34 9.65 5.74 1.80
CA CYS A 34 9.99 4.84 2.90
C CYS A 34 9.84 5.53 4.27
N HIS A 35 10.19 4.80 5.34
CA HIS A 35 10.19 5.26 6.74
C HIS A 35 8.78 5.42 7.34
N PHE A 36 8.61 6.23 8.39
CA PHE A 36 7.39 6.30 9.20
C PHE A 36 6.10 6.43 8.39
N GLU A 37 5.34 5.33 8.30
CA GLU A 37 4.02 5.29 7.67
C GLU A 37 2.96 5.98 8.55
N GLU A 38 2.94 5.67 9.84
CA GLU A 38 1.96 6.16 10.81
C GLU A 38 1.89 7.70 10.84
N GLY A 39 0.67 8.24 10.90
CA GLY A 39 0.41 9.69 10.86
C GLY A 39 0.63 10.37 9.50
N HIS A 40 0.98 9.64 8.43
CA HIS A 40 1.24 10.20 7.10
C HIS A 40 0.37 9.54 6.02
N PRO A 41 -0.94 9.88 5.94
CA PRO A 41 -1.85 9.29 4.97
C PRO A 41 -1.42 9.61 3.53
N PRO A 42 -1.63 8.69 2.57
CA PRO A 42 -1.33 8.90 1.15
C PRO A 42 -1.96 10.18 0.60
N GLU A 43 -3.19 10.52 1.01
CA GLU A 43 -3.89 11.74 0.62
C GLU A 43 -3.03 13.01 0.82
N SER A 44 -2.18 13.06 1.85
CA SER A 44 -1.31 14.22 2.13
C SER A 44 -0.24 14.43 1.05
N THR A 45 0.04 13.41 0.23
CA THR A 45 0.97 13.45 -0.91
C THR A 45 0.31 13.88 -2.22
N ARG A 46 -1.01 14.13 -2.26
CA ARG A 46 -1.74 14.53 -3.47
C ARG A 46 -1.12 15.74 -4.21
N PRO A 47 -0.67 16.83 -3.55
CA PRO A 47 -0.01 17.93 -4.25
C PRO A 47 1.31 17.53 -4.92
N PHE A 48 2.02 16.54 -4.35
CA PHE A 48 3.22 15.96 -4.97
C PHE A 48 2.85 15.19 -6.24
N PHE A 49 1.88 14.27 -6.17
CA PHE A 49 1.47 13.46 -7.32
C PHE A 49 0.91 14.32 -8.46
N GLN A 50 0.09 15.33 -8.15
CA GLN A 50 -0.40 16.28 -9.16
C GLN A 50 0.75 16.99 -9.90
N ARG A 51 1.79 17.39 -9.18
CA ARG A 51 2.97 18.01 -9.79
C ARG A 51 3.78 17.00 -10.60
N LEU A 52 4.02 15.80 -10.06
CA LEU A 52 4.71 14.71 -10.74
C LEU A 52 4.05 14.38 -12.06
N HIS A 53 2.73 14.19 -12.08
CA HIS A 53 1.98 13.86 -13.30
C HIS A 53 2.10 14.96 -14.36
N ARG A 54 2.03 16.23 -13.96
CA ARG A 54 2.23 17.37 -14.86
C ARG A 54 3.65 17.39 -15.44
N ASP A 55 4.66 17.18 -14.61
CA ASP A 55 6.06 17.18 -15.06
C ASP A 55 6.34 15.98 -15.97
N ASN A 56 5.84 14.79 -15.64
CA ASN A 56 5.94 13.58 -16.46
C ASN A 56 5.26 13.75 -17.83
N ALA A 57 4.14 14.49 -17.90
CA ALA A 57 3.46 14.80 -19.16
C ALA A 57 4.24 15.83 -19.99
N ASN A 58 4.85 16.83 -19.34
CA ASN A 58 5.59 17.89 -20.01
C ASN A 58 7.01 17.46 -20.45
N GLN A 59 7.63 16.51 -19.74
CA GLN A 59 8.99 16.05 -19.98
C GLN A 59 9.06 14.51 -19.92
N PRO A 60 8.50 13.80 -20.90
CA PRO A 60 8.34 12.35 -20.84
C PRO A 60 9.69 11.59 -20.85
N ALA A 61 10.76 12.16 -21.42
CA ALA A 61 12.11 11.61 -21.34
C ALA A 61 12.66 11.57 -19.89
N GLN A 62 12.20 12.48 -19.03
CA GLN A 62 12.60 12.55 -17.62
C GLN A 62 11.54 11.96 -16.67
N ARG A 63 10.62 11.14 -17.19
CA ARG A 63 9.54 10.57 -16.39
C ARG A 63 10.10 9.84 -15.16
N LEU A 64 9.45 10.02 -14.01
CA LEU A 64 9.73 9.28 -12.79
C LEU A 64 8.50 8.46 -12.39
N ASP A 65 8.71 7.20 -12.05
CA ASP A 65 7.69 6.35 -11.43
C ASP A 65 7.79 6.44 -9.89
N VAL A 66 6.75 5.99 -9.18
CA VAL A 66 6.71 6.00 -7.71
C VAL A 66 6.53 4.57 -7.20
N ALA A 67 7.47 4.11 -6.39
CA ALA A 67 7.25 3.04 -5.42
C ALA A 67 6.73 3.68 -4.13
N TYR A 68 5.88 3.01 -3.35
CA TYR A 68 5.30 3.59 -2.15
C TYR A 68 5.18 2.53 -1.06
N HIS A 69 5.97 2.62 0.00
CA HIS A 69 5.80 1.74 1.17
C HIS A 69 4.47 2.03 1.85
N VAL A 70 3.58 1.05 2.01
CA VAL A 70 2.26 1.27 2.63
C VAL A 70 1.66 -0.04 3.10
N GLY A 71 0.90 0.02 4.20
CA GLY A 71 0.28 -1.15 4.80
C GLY A 71 1.30 -2.08 5.44
N GLU A 72 2.43 -1.58 5.93
CA GLU A 72 3.43 -2.38 6.66
C GLU A 72 3.32 -2.14 8.16
N VAL A 73 3.28 -0.87 8.58
CA VAL A 73 3.17 -0.47 9.99
C VAL A 73 1.98 0.47 10.14
N TYR A 74 0.92 -0.04 10.74
CA TYR A 74 -0.39 0.62 10.77
C TYR A 74 -1.14 0.39 12.08
N PHE A 75 -0.44 0.47 13.21
CA PHE A 75 -1.03 0.30 14.54
C PHE A 75 -1.70 1.57 15.08
N ASP A 76 -1.69 2.65 14.30
CA ASP A 76 -2.29 3.94 14.61
C ASP A 76 -3.71 4.14 14.04
N LYS A 77 -4.21 3.15 13.30
CA LYS A 77 -5.46 3.22 12.54
C LYS A 77 -6.19 1.88 12.44
N SER A 78 -7.45 1.95 12.03
CA SER A 78 -8.26 0.76 11.74
C SER A 78 -7.72 -0.03 10.54
N LEU A 79 -8.09 -1.31 10.46
CA LEU A 79 -7.77 -2.16 9.30
C LEU A 79 -8.43 -1.63 8.02
N GLU A 80 -9.65 -1.08 8.09
CA GLU A 80 -10.31 -0.42 6.95
C GLU A 80 -9.42 0.70 6.39
N SER A 81 -8.95 1.57 7.29
CA SER A 81 -8.07 2.68 6.97
C SER A 81 -6.72 2.22 6.38
N ALA A 82 -6.11 1.17 6.94
CA ALA A 82 -4.87 0.61 6.41
C ALA A 82 -5.04 0.00 5.01
N VAL A 83 -6.15 -0.71 4.77
CA VAL A 83 -6.53 -1.24 3.45
C VAL A 83 -6.76 -0.09 2.46
N ARG A 84 -7.51 0.94 2.87
CA ARG A 84 -7.76 2.14 2.08
C ARG A 84 -6.46 2.85 1.68
N TRP A 85 -5.50 3.00 2.59
CA TRP A 85 -4.23 3.67 2.28
C TRP A 85 -3.49 2.99 1.13
N CYS A 86 -3.54 1.65 1.05
CA CYS A 86 -2.94 0.93 -0.07
C CYS A 86 -3.63 1.28 -1.40
N HIS A 87 -4.96 1.34 -1.41
CA HIS A 87 -5.73 1.75 -2.60
C HIS A 87 -5.45 3.21 -2.98
N GLU A 88 -5.50 4.14 -2.02
CA GLU A 88 -5.27 5.57 -2.29
C GLU A 88 -3.88 5.85 -2.85
N ALA A 89 -2.85 5.16 -2.35
CA ALA A 89 -1.50 5.28 -2.90
C ALA A 89 -1.46 4.88 -4.38
N ALA A 90 -2.15 3.80 -4.75
CA ALA A 90 -2.27 3.36 -6.14
C ALA A 90 -3.08 4.34 -7.00
N GLU A 91 -4.23 4.82 -6.51
CA GLU A 91 -5.08 5.80 -7.22
C GLU A 91 -4.37 7.15 -7.46
N LEU A 92 -3.49 7.56 -6.53
CA LEU A 92 -2.64 8.72 -6.72
C LEU A 92 -1.61 8.53 -7.83
N GLY A 93 -1.32 7.28 -8.21
CA GLY A 93 -0.44 6.91 -9.32
C GLY A 93 0.86 6.24 -8.89
N ALA A 94 0.94 5.67 -7.69
CA ALA A 94 2.04 4.78 -7.35
C ALA A 94 2.02 3.56 -8.29
N ALA A 95 3.15 3.32 -8.94
CA ALA A 95 3.31 2.19 -9.86
C ALA A 95 3.54 0.88 -9.09
N ARG A 96 4.14 0.98 -7.90
CA ARG A 96 4.50 -0.15 -7.05
C ARG A 96 4.23 0.20 -5.59
N LEU A 97 3.78 -0.76 -4.80
CA LEU A 97 3.54 -0.62 -3.38
C LEU A 97 4.40 -1.61 -2.60
N GLY A 98 5.17 -1.09 -1.64
CA GLY A 98 6.01 -1.89 -0.76
C GLY A 98 5.18 -2.56 0.35
N HIS A 99 5.42 -3.86 0.54
CA HIS A 99 4.86 -4.74 1.58
C HIS A 99 3.36 -5.04 1.47
N CYS A 100 2.50 -4.01 1.62
CA CYS A 100 1.05 -4.14 1.65
C CYS A 100 0.52 -5.25 2.58
N THR A 101 1.19 -5.51 3.71
CA THR A 101 0.76 -6.55 4.66
C THR A 101 -0.70 -6.35 5.11
N ALA A 102 -1.19 -5.11 5.18
CA ALA A 102 -2.59 -4.78 5.42
C ALA A 102 -3.58 -5.38 4.40
N LEU A 103 -3.17 -5.65 3.16
CA LEU A 103 -4.00 -6.27 2.12
C LEU A 103 -3.96 -7.79 2.14
N GLY A 104 -2.85 -8.39 2.58
CA GLY A 104 -2.65 -9.84 2.52
C GLY A 104 -2.78 -10.57 3.85
N LEU A 105 -2.61 -9.90 4.98
CA LEU A 105 -2.65 -10.54 6.30
C LEU A 105 -4.11 -10.79 6.72
N ASP A 106 -4.43 -12.00 7.19
CA ASP A 106 -5.77 -12.29 7.68
C ASP A 106 -6.18 -11.29 8.80
N PRO A 107 -7.36 -10.67 8.72
CA PRO A 107 -7.76 -9.63 9.67
C PRO A 107 -7.82 -10.12 11.12
N ALA A 108 -8.17 -11.38 11.39
CA ALA A 108 -8.17 -11.94 12.74
C ALA A 108 -6.74 -12.07 13.29
N VAL A 109 -5.77 -12.41 12.42
CA VAL A 109 -4.36 -12.38 12.79
C VAL A 109 -3.89 -10.94 13.02
N ALA A 110 -4.29 -10.01 12.14
CA ALA A 110 -3.86 -8.62 12.21
C ALA A 110 -4.26 -7.95 13.54
N ILE A 111 -5.49 -8.13 14.00
CA ILE A 111 -5.98 -7.61 15.29
C ILE A 111 -5.32 -8.26 16.51
N ALA A 112 -4.85 -9.50 16.38
CA ALA A 112 -4.18 -10.22 17.46
C ALA A 112 -2.70 -9.82 17.65
N ARG A 113 -2.09 -9.12 16.68
CA ARG A 113 -0.66 -8.73 16.74
C ARG A 113 -0.33 -7.81 17.90
N ARG A 114 -1.25 -6.90 18.23
CA ARG A 114 -1.07 -5.92 19.30
C ARG A 114 -2.42 -5.55 19.90
N ASP A 115 -2.52 -5.70 21.21
CA ASP A 115 -3.75 -5.43 21.96
C ASP A 115 -4.30 -4.02 21.63
N GLN A 116 -5.56 -3.98 21.21
CA GLN A 116 -6.33 -2.78 20.86
C GLN A 116 -5.76 -1.86 19.76
N ALA A 117 -4.70 -2.24 19.04
CA ALA A 117 -4.01 -1.35 18.10
C ALA A 117 -4.88 -0.85 16.93
N HIS A 118 -5.79 -1.68 16.43
CA HIS A 118 -6.64 -1.33 15.28
C HIS A 118 -8.03 -0.84 15.67
N GLU A 119 -8.34 -0.77 16.98
CA GLU A 119 -9.67 -0.35 17.44
C GLU A 119 -9.81 1.16 17.50
N ARG A 120 -8.73 1.93 17.33
CA ARG A 120 -8.73 3.38 17.49
C ARG A 120 -8.05 4.06 16.30
N GLU A 121 -8.62 5.17 15.87
CA GLU A 121 -8.02 6.06 14.87
C GLU A 121 -8.35 7.53 15.21
N SER A 122 -7.75 8.50 14.52
CA SER A 122 -8.16 9.91 14.67
C SER A 122 -9.52 10.13 14.02
N ILE A 123 -10.20 11.22 14.39
CA ILE A 123 -11.47 11.58 13.76
C ILE A 123 -11.26 11.91 12.29
N LEU A 124 -10.18 12.61 11.95
CA LEU A 124 -9.83 12.90 10.57
C LEU A 124 -9.65 11.63 9.73
N GLU A 125 -9.02 10.59 10.30
CA GLU A 125 -8.83 9.31 9.64
C GLU A 125 -10.16 8.59 9.43
N ARG A 126 -11.03 8.55 10.44
CA ARG A 126 -12.38 7.98 10.31
C ARG A 126 -13.21 8.71 9.26
N LEU A 127 -13.19 10.04 9.26
CA LEU A 127 -13.89 10.86 8.26
C LEU A 127 -13.38 10.56 6.84
N ALA A 128 -12.08 10.30 6.69
CA ALA A 128 -11.49 9.92 5.41
C ALA A 128 -11.94 8.52 4.97
N GLN A 129 -12.03 7.55 5.90
CA GLN A 129 -12.62 6.24 5.62
C GLN A 129 -14.09 6.35 5.20
N ILE A 130 -14.90 7.18 5.86
CA ILE A 130 -16.30 7.40 5.47
C ILE A 130 -16.40 7.98 4.06
N ARG A 131 -15.58 8.98 3.73
CA ARG A 131 -15.55 9.55 2.36
C ARG A 131 -15.21 8.48 1.32
N TYR A 132 -14.24 7.63 1.62
CA TYR A 132 -13.87 6.51 0.75
C TYR A 132 -15.02 5.53 0.56
N ASP A 133 -15.65 5.09 1.64
CA ASP A 133 -16.77 4.16 1.61
C ASP A 133 -17.95 4.71 0.79
N LEU A 134 -18.26 6.00 0.96
CA LEU A 134 -19.30 6.68 0.17
C LEU A 134 -18.92 6.81 -1.32
N CYS A 135 -17.66 7.13 -1.62
CA CYS A 135 -17.16 7.28 -2.99
C CYS A 135 -17.16 5.94 -3.75
N HIS A 136 -16.82 4.85 -3.07
CA HIS A 136 -16.73 3.50 -3.65
C HIS A 136 -17.93 2.60 -3.31
N ALA A 137 -19.04 3.18 -2.82
CA ALA A 137 -20.17 2.42 -2.25
C ALA A 137 -20.73 1.34 -3.18
N GLU A 138 -20.89 1.65 -4.47
CA GLU A 138 -21.39 0.68 -5.45
C GLU A 138 -20.41 -0.48 -5.64
N ALA A 139 -19.12 -0.19 -5.82
CA ALA A 139 -18.09 -1.19 -6.04
C ALA A 139 -17.83 -2.06 -4.80
N LEU A 140 -17.84 -1.45 -3.60
CA LEU A 140 -17.73 -2.15 -2.33
C LEU A 140 -18.92 -3.12 -2.12
N ARG A 141 -20.15 -2.66 -2.38
CA ARG A 141 -21.34 -3.53 -2.32
C ARG A 141 -21.29 -4.67 -3.32
N ALA A 142 -20.74 -4.44 -4.51
CA ALA A 142 -20.54 -5.50 -5.51
C ALA A 142 -19.56 -6.59 -5.02
N HIS A 143 -18.66 -6.26 -4.09
CA HIS A 143 -17.77 -7.21 -3.41
C HIS A 143 -18.35 -7.74 -2.08
N GLY A 144 -19.64 -7.47 -1.80
CA GLY A 144 -20.34 -7.95 -0.62
C GLY A 144 -20.10 -7.14 0.66
N VAL A 145 -19.38 -6.02 0.59
CA VAL A 145 -19.19 -5.12 1.73
C VAL A 145 -20.49 -4.38 2.02
N VAL A 146 -20.92 -4.38 3.28
CA VAL A 146 -22.14 -3.68 3.69
C VAL A 146 -21.85 -2.19 3.82
N ILE A 147 -22.40 -1.39 2.91
CA ILE A 147 -22.31 0.07 2.96
C ILE A 147 -23.70 0.65 3.17
N ASP A 148 -23.95 1.22 4.35
CA ASP A 148 -25.14 2.01 4.65
C ASP A 148 -24.80 3.50 4.51
N CYS A 149 -25.21 4.10 3.40
CA CYS A 149 -24.85 5.50 3.10
C CYS A 149 -25.48 6.48 4.09
N ASP A 150 -26.72 6.23 4.54
CA ASP A 150 -27.45 7.15 5.41
C ASP A 150 -26.83 7.14 6.82
N ALA A 151 -26.48 5.93 7.31
CA ALA A 151 -25.76 5.78 8.58
C ALA A 151 -24.37 6.44 8.53
N LEU A 152 -23.61 6.23 7.44
CA LEU A 152 -22.29 6.84 7.25
C LEU A 152 -22.35 8.37 7.16
N GLN A 153 -23.35 8.94 6.48
CA GLN A 153 -23.55 10.38 6.40
C GLN A 153 -23.92 10.98 7.76
N THR A 154 -24.74 10.28 8.54
CA THR A 154 -25.07 10.68 9.92
C THR A 154 -23.83 10.66 10.80
N GLU A 155 -23.04 9.58 10.74
CA GLU A 155 -21.77 9.47 11.46
C GLU A 155 -20.79 10.60 11.07
N GLN A 156 -20.68 10.90 9.77
CA GLN A 156 -19.83 11.98 9.26
C GLN A 156 -20.23 13.34 9.83
N ALA A 157 -21.53 13.66 9.88
CA ALA A 157 -22.02 14.92 10.44
C ALA A 157 -21.68 15.04 11.94
N ASP A 158 -21.90 13.97 12.70
CA ASP A 158 -21.62 13.91 14.14
C ASP A 158 -20.13 14.03 14.46
N LEU A 159 -19.27 13.39 13.66
CA LEU A 159 -17.82 13.42 13.85
C LEU A 159 -17.20 14.75 13.44
N SER A 160 -17.72 15.39 12.40
CA SER A 160 -17.22 16.69 11.91
C SER A 160 -17.36 17.82 12.94
N ALA A 161 -18.23 17.66 13.94
CA ALA A 161 -18.42 18.61 15.03
C ALA A 161 -17.50 18.38 16.25
N ARG A 162 -16.66 17.35 16.22
CA ARG A 162 -15.82 16.94 17.37
C ARG A 162 -14.36 17.37 17.22
N ASP A 163 -13.65 17.37 18.34
CA ASP A 163 -12.21 17.63 18.40
C ASP A 163 -11.41 16.39 17.93
N ASP A 164 -10.49 16.57 16.99
CA ASP A 164 -9.64 15.50 16.46
C ASP A 164 -8.63 14.95 17.48
N ALA A 165 -8.40 15.66 18.60
CA ALA A 165 -7.63 15.12 19.72
C ALA A 165 -8.26 13.86 20.33
N ILE A 166 -9.57 13.64 20.11
CA ILE A 166 -10.28 12.45 20.57
C ILE A 166 -10.01 11.29 19.61
N ARG A 167 -9.55 10.16 20.16
CA ARG A 167 -9.45 8.91 19.39
C ARG A 167 -10.81 8.23 19.30
N TYR A 168 -11.28 8.00 18.08
CA TYR A 168 -12.53 7.32 17.83
C TYR A 168 -12.33 5.81 17.95
N ARG A 169 -13.06 5.16 18.86
CA ARG A 169 -12.91 3.72 19.13
C ARG A 169 -14.04 2.91 18.49
N ARG A 170 -13.66 1.92 17.68
CA ARG A 170 -14.53 0.88 17.13
C ARG A 170 -13.87 -0.49 17.39
N PRO A 171 -14.37 -1.32 18.31
CA PRO A 171 -13.86 -2.68 18.49
C PRO A 171 -14.21 -3.57 17.29
N TYR A 172 -13.52 -4.71 17.17
CA TYR A 172 -13.81 -5.71 16.14
C TYR A 172 -14.71 -6.82 16.70
N ASP A 173 -15.75 -7.15 15.95
CA ASP A 173 -16.51 -8.38 16.07
C ASP A 173 -16.25 -9.27 14.84
N GLU A 174 -16.78 -10.50 14.86
CA GLU A 174 -16.58 -11.48 13.78
C GLU A 174 -17.08 -10.92 12.43
N MET A 175 -18.23 -10.23 12.40
CA MET A 175 -18.78 -9.66 11.18
C MET A 175 -17.87 -8.60 10.56
N ARG A 176 -17.33 -7.70 11.38
CA ARG A 176 -16.43 -6.66 10.91
C ARG A 176 -15.11 -7.25 10.40
N VAL A 177 -14.60 -8.32 11.02
CA VAL A 177 -13.42 -9.04 10.54
C VAL A 177 -13.67 -9.63 9.16
N GLU A 178 -14.84 -10.25 8.91
CA GLU A 178 -15.20 -10.72 7.57
C GLU A 178 -15.32 -9.57 6.56
N GLU A 179 -15.89 -8.44 6.96
CA GLU A 179 -15.98 -7.26 6.09
C GLU A 179 -14.58 -6.77 5.66
N ILE A 180 -13.56 -6.82 6.54
CA ILE A 180 -12.19 -6.49 6.16
C ILE A 180 -11.67 -7.43 5.07
N ARG A 181 -11.94 -8.74 5.15
CA ARG A 181 -11.51 -9.68 4.10
C ARG A 181 -12.10 -9.31 2.74
N LEU A 182 -13.38 -8.92 2.71
CA LEU A 182 -14.03 -8.45 1.48
C LEU A 182 -13.40 -7.15 0.96
N ARG A 183 -13.05 -6.22 1.85
CA ARG A 183 -12.33 -4.98 1.49
C ARG A 183 -10.93 -5.26 0.97
N GLN A 184 -10.21 -6.23 1.54
CA GLN A 184 -8.90 -6.66 1.05
C GLN A 184 -9.00 -7.20 -0.38
N THR A 185 -9.95 -8.11 -0.65
CA THR A 185 -10.20 -8.63 -2.00
C THR A 185 -10.54 -7.51 -2.98
N PHE A 186 -11.48 -6.62 -2.61
CA PHE A 186 -11.83 -5.45 -3.42
C PHE A 186 -10.60 -4.61 -3.80
N VAL A 187 -9.75 -4.28 -2.82
CA VAL A 187 -8.57 -3.46 -3.11
C VAL A 187 -7.54 -4.21 -3.95
N LEU A 188 -7.31 -5.51 -3.71
CA LEU A 188 -6.42 -6.32 -4.55
C LEU A 188 -6.88 -6.33 -6.01
N ASP A 189 -8.19 -6.44 -6.26
CA ASP A 189 -8.78 -6.39 -7.60
C ASP A 189 -8.62 -5.00 -8.24
N CYS A 190 -8.81 -3.93 -7.46
CA CYS A 190 -8.53 -2.57 -7.93
C CYS A 190 -7.05 -2.37 -8.29
N LEU A 191 -6.11 -2.87 -7.47
CA LEU A 191 -4.68 -2.81 -7.77
C LEU A 191 -4.35 -3.57 -9.06
N ALA A 192 -4.97 -4.74 -9.26
CA ALA A 192 -4.82 -5.51 -10.49
C ALA A 192 -5.30 -4.73 -11.72
N GLN A 193 -6.47 -4.09 -11.64
CA GLN A 193 -7.02 -3.26 -12.72
C GLN A 193 -6.15 -2.04 -13.02
N LEU A 194 -5.58 -1.41 -12.00
CA LEU A 194 -4.65 -0.29 -12.16
C LEU A 194 -3.27 -0.72 -12.69
N GLY A 195 -2.96 -2.02 -12.62
CA GLY A 195 -1.63 -2.56 -12.93
C GLY A 195 -0.59 -2.14 -11.89
N THR A 196 -1.00 -1.84 -10.66
CA THR A 196 -0.12 -1.48 -9.56
C THR A 196 0.47 -2.75 -8.96
N VAL A 197 1.79 -2.76 -8.79
CA VAL A 197 2.54 -3.95 -8.35
C VAL A 197 2.68 -3.97 -6.84
N VAL A 198 2.43 -5.10 -6.20
CA VAL A 198 2.77 -5.34 -4.79
C VAL A 198 4.17 -5.97 -4.71
N GLU A 199 5.01 -5.42 -3.84
CA GLU A 199 6.34 -5.92 -3.54
C GLU A 199 6.32 -6.59 -2.17
N THR A 200 6.37 -7.92 -2.13
CA THR A 200 6.43 -8.66 -0.87
C THR A 200 7.88 -8.96 -0.49
N CYS A 201 8.23 -8.73 0.78
CA CYS A 201 9.58 -8.92 1.30
C CYS A 201 9.53 -9.84 2.53
N PRO A 202 9.47 -11.17 2.33
CA PRO A 202 9.13 -12.11 3.39
C PRO A 202 9.94 -12.00 4.68
N THR A 203 11.27 -12.02 4.59
CA THR A 203 12.11 -11.92 5.79
C THR A 203 11.91 -10.59 6.52
N SER A 204 11.78 -9.48 5.79
CA SER A 204 11.50 -8.17 6.39
C SER A 204 10.14 -8.14 7.09
N ASN A 205 9.10 -8.66 6.43
CA ASN A 205 7.75 -8.73 6.98
C ASN A 205 7.70 -9.55 8.29
N LEU A 206 8.42 -10.67 8.36
CA LEU A 206 8.53 -11.50 9.57
C LEU A 206 9.34 -10.83 10.68
N ARG A 207 10.41 -10.10 10.35
CA ARG A 207 11.32 -9.52 11.35
C ARG A 207 10.85 -8.17 11.90
N ILE A 208 10.39 -7.28 11.03
CA ILE A 208 10.06 -5.88 11.38
C ILE A 208 8.64 -5.48 10.97
N GLY A 209 8.03 -6.13 9.99
CA GLY A 209 6.64 -5.89 9.56
C GLY A 209 5.56 -6.53 10.45
N ALA A 210 5.96 -7.07 11.60
CA ALA A 210 5.08 -7.70 12.60
C ALA A 210 4.21 -8.85 12.07
N VAL A 211 4.61 -9.53 10.99
CA VAL A 211 3.93 -10.75 10.54
C VAL A 211 4.34 -11.91 11.49
N PRO A 212 3.38 -12.59 12.14
CA PRO A 212 3.71 -13.43 13.30
C PRO A 212 4.27 -14.82 12.94
N SER A 213 4.07 -15.29 11.71
CA SER A 213 4.55 -16.60 11.26
C SER A 213 4.51 -16.72 9.74
N GLU A 214 5.19 -17.73 9.20
CA GLU A 214 5.19 -18.06 7.79
C GLU A 214 3.80 -18.48 7.29
N ALA A 215 3.04 -19.21 8.12
CA ALA A 215 1.68 -19.65 7.79
C ALA A 215 0.69 -18.48 7.69
N ALA A 216 0.91 -17.41 8.46
CA ALA A 216 0.09 -16.21 8.43
C ALA A 216 0.57 -15.17 7.39
N HIS A 217 1.62 -15.47 6.63
CA HIS A 217 2.26 -14.46 5.79
C HIS A 217 1.34 -13.95 4.67
N PRO A 218 1.30 -12.63 4.40
CA PRO A 218 0.40 -12.04 3.42
C PRO A 218 0.58 -12.56 1.98
N VAL A 219 1.74 -13.16 1.67
CA VAL A 219 2.05 -13.72 0.35
C VAL A 219 1.01 -14.74 -0.12
N HIS A 220 0.39 -15.50 0.80
CA HIS A 220 -0.59 -16.53 0.43
C HIS A 220 -1.79 -15.91 -0.29
N ASN A 221 -2.29 -14.78 0.24
CA ASN A 221 -3.39 -14.03 -0.35
C ASN A 221 -2.97 -13.27 -1.63
N PHE A 222 -1.72 -12.84 -1.73
CA PHE A 222 -1.21 -12.25 -2.96
C PHE A 222 -1.09 -13.27 -4.10
N LEU A 223 -0.63 -14.50 -3.80
CA LEU A 223 -0.46 -15.54 -4.81
C LEU A 223 -1.79 -16.00 -5.41
N ILE A 224 -2.86 -16.06 -4.63
CA ILE A 224 -4.20 -16.47 -5.10
C ILE A 224 -5.00 -15.35 -5.76
N SER A 225 -4.60 -14.08 -5.57
CA SER A 225 -5.22 -12.93 -6.26
C SER A 225 -4.53 -12.64 -7.59
N ASP A 226 -5.13 -11.78 -8.40
CA ASP A 226 -4.61 -11.35 -9.70
C ASP A 226 -3.67 -10.14 -9.63
N VAL A 227 -3.34 -9.65 -8.42
CA VAL A 227 -2.47 -8.48 -8.26
C VAL A 227 -1.09 -8.72 -8.89
N PRO A 228 -0.54 -7.78 -9.69
CA PRO A 228 0.85 -7.89 -10.12
C PRO A 228 1.76 -7.98 -8.89
N LEU A 229 2.59 -9.02 -8.82
CA LEU A 229 3.33 -9.37 -7.60
C LEU A 229 4.80 -9.59 -7.92
N THR A 230 5.67 -9.06 -7.06
CA THR A 230 7.11 -9.31 -7.09
C THR A 230 7.64 -9.64 -5.69
N VAL A 231 8.65 -10.49 -5.63
CA VAL A 231 9.38 -10.81 -4.39
C VAL A 231 10.62 -9.92 -4.31
N GLY A 232 10.85 -9.31 -3.14
CA GLY A 232 12.00 -8.47 -2.84
C GLY A 232 12.75 -8.95 -1.59
N ALA A 233 14.01 -8.52 -1.45
CA ALA A 233 14.84 -8.79 -0.27
C ALA A 233 14.89 -7.62 0.72
N ASP A 234 14.29 -6.48 0.38
CA ASP A 234 14.30 -5.25 1.17
C ASP A 234 15.73 -4.79 1.49
N ASP A 235 16.17 -4.92 2.75
CA ASP A 235 17.52 -4.61 3.22
C ASP A 235 18.36 -5.90 3.43
N PRO A 236 18.93 -6.52 2.37
CA PRO A 236 19.61 -7.81 2.46
C PRO A 236 20.80 -7.82 3.44
N GLY A 237 21.48 -6.68 3.58
CA GLY A 237 22.60 -6.53 4.53
C GLY A 237 22.15 -6.49 6.00
N LEU A 238 20.95 -5.97 6.29
CA LEU A 238 20.39 -5.94 7.64
C LEU A 238 19.79 -7.31 8.00
N PHE A 239 19.14 -7.95 7.04
CA PHE A 239 18.44 -9.21 7.27
C PHE A 239 19.29 -10.46 7.05
N ASP A 240 20.51 -10.31 6.54
CA ASP A 240 21.38 -11.43 6.15
C ASP A 240 20.62 -12.40 5.24
N CYS A 241 19.97 -11.84 4.21
CA CYS A 241 19.20 -12.58 3.22
C CYS A 241 19.55 -12.12 1.80
N ARG A 242 19.32 -12.99 0.83
CA ARG A 242 19.52 -12.75 -0.60
C ARG A 242 18.20 -12.94 -1.33
N LEU A 243 18.06 -12.30 -2.49
CA LEU A 243 16.82 -12.35 -3.28
C LEU A 243 16.40 -13.78 -3.65
N ASP A 244 17.35 -14.65 -4.01
CA ASP A 244 17.06 -16.06 -4.31
C ASP A 244 16.54 -16.82 -3.07
N GLN A 245 17.02 -16.48 -1.87
CA GLN A 245 16.53 -17.08 -0.63
C GLN A 245 15.09 -16.65 -0.30
N GLU A 246 14.72 -15.41 -0.64
CA GLU A 246 13.33 -14.94 -0.53
C GLU A 246 12.42 -15.67 -1.52
N VAL A 247 12.88 -15.87 -2.77
CA VAL A 247 12.13 -16.66 -3.77
C VAL A 247 11.98 -18.11 -3.31
N ASP A 248 13.05 -18.74 -2.81
CA ASP A 248 13.01 -20.08 -2.21
C ASP A 248 12.11 -20.13 -0.97
N TRP A 249 12.02 -19.04 -0.21
CA TRP A 249 11.11 -18.94 0.92
C TRP A 249 9.66 -18.94 0.44
N VAL A 250 9.33 -18.16 -0.60
CA VAL A 250 7.98 -18.14 -1.18
C VAL A 250 7.62 -19.48 -1.80
N LEU A 251 8.57 -20.15 -2.46
CA LEU A 251 8.36 -21.50 -3.01
C LEU A 251 8.05 -22.52 -1.91
N ARG A 252 8.74 -22.46 -0.78
CA ARG A 252 8.53 -23.40 0.33
C ARG A 252 7.22 -23.20 1.09
N HIS A 253 6.79 -21.95 1.24
CA HIS A 253 5.65 -21.62 2.11
C HIS A 253 4.38 -21.25 1.34
N GLY A 254 4.49 -20.67 0.14
CA GLY A 254 3.39 -20.09 -0.64
C GLY A 254 2.41 -21.09 -1.27
N GLY A 255 2.61 -22.39 -1.08
CA GLY A 255 1.67 -23.44 -1.51
C GLY A 255 1.62 -23.73 -3.01
N LEU A 256 2.50 -23.11 -3.82
CA LEU A 256 2.64 -23.37 -5.24
C LEU A 256 3.88 -24.23 -5.53
N ASP A 257 3.82 -25.07 -6.55
CA ASP A 257 5.03 -25.70 -7.09
C ASP A 257 5.88 -24.68 -7.87
N SER A 258 7.12 -25.06 -8.21
CA SER A 258 8.06 -24.17 -8.88
C SER A 258 7.55 -23.63 -10.22
N LYS A 259 6.79 -24.43 -10.98
CA LYS A 259 6.30 -24.05 -12.30
C LYS A 259 5.12 -23.09 -12.17
N SER A 260 4.20 -23.36 -11.25
CA SER A 260 3.09 -22.47 -10.92
C SER A 260 3.57 -21.14 -10.35
N LEU A 261 4.60 -21.14 -9.50
CA LEU A 261 5.18 -19.91 -8.98
C LEU A 261 5.85 -19.07 -10.07
N GLU A 262 6.65 -19.70 -10.95
CA GLU A 262 7.25 -19.04 -12.11
C GLU A 262 6.17 -18.41 -13.01
N GLN A 263 5.09 -19.16 -13.29
CA GLN A 263 3.97 -18.64 -14.07
C GLN A 263 3.26 -17.48 -13.39
N ARG A 264 3.10 -17.52 -12.06
CA ARG A 264 2.40 -16.50 -11.27
C ARG A 264 3.18 -15.20 -11.15
N LEU A 265 4.49 -15.27 -10.93
CA LEU A 265 5.36 -14.09 -10.80
C LEU A 265 5.79 -13.53 -12.16
N GLY A 266 6.01 -14.42 -13.13
CA GLY A 266 6.51 -14.06 -14.46
C GLY A 266 7.88 -13.38 -14.41
N ASP A 267 8.16 -12.56 -15.42
CA ASP A 267 9.40 -11.80 -15.51
C ASP A 267 9.31 -10.48 -14.71
N PRO A 268 10.06 -10.32 -13.60
CA PRO A 268 10.00 -9.10 -12.78
C PRO A 268 10.50 -7.85 -13.51
N TYR A 269 11.30 -7.98 -14.59
CA TYR A 269 11.73 -6.84 -15.40
C TYR A 269 10.57 -6.14 -16.10
N ARG A 270 9.40 -6.78 -16.20
CA ARG A 270 8.18 -6.16 -16.73
C ARG A 270 7.69 -5.00 -15.88
N PHE A 271 8.00 -5.04 -14.59
CA PHE A 271 7.58 -4.10 -13.54
C PHE A 271 8.67 -3.09 -13.14
N ARG A 272 9.77 -3.01 -13.89
CA ARG A 272 10.84 -2.03 -13.61
C ARG A 272 10.34 -0.60 -13.78
N CYS A 273 10.73 0.28 -12.86
CA CYS A 273 10.55 1.73 -13.01
C CYS A 273 11.35 2.26 -14.21
N GLY A 274 10.91 3.37 -14.80
CA GLY A 274 11.56 4.02 -15.94
C GLY A 274 11.22 3.40 -17.30
N LYS A 275 10.51 2.26 -17.34
CA LYS A 275 10.10 1.59 -18.58
C LYS A 275 9.26 2.48 -19.52
N ARG A 276 8.54 3.45 -18.97
CA ARG A 276 7.63 4.34 -19.70
C ARG A 276 8.29 5.64 -20.19
N ARG A 277 9.62 5.76 -20.10
CA ARG A 277 10.34 6.87 -20.71
C ARG A 277 10.36 6.68 -22.22
N SER A 278 9.90 7.70 -22.94
CA SER A 278 10.11 7.80 -24.37
C SER A 278 11.47 8.45 -24.61
N VAL A 279 12.32 7.80 -25.40
CA VAL A 279 13.55 8.39 -25.96
C VAL A 279 13.18 9.49 -26.95
#